data_AF-A0A7Z2JBC0-F1
#
_entry.id   AF-A0A7Z2JBC0-F1
#
_cell.length_a   1.000
_cell.length_b   1.000
_cell.length_c   1.000
_cell.angle_alpha   90.00
_cell.angle_beta   90.00
_cell.angle_gamma   90.00
#
_symmetry.space_group_name_H-M   'P 1'
#
loop_
_entity.id
_entity.type
_entity.pdbx_description
1 polymer ?
#
loop_
_entity_poly.entity_id
_entity_poly.type
_entity_poly.pdbx_seq_one_letter_code
_entity_poly.pdbx_strand_id
1 'polypeptide(L)'
;MAKLLTDQEFQRFSELQQKQASFTITPEEADELRDIVARAQKKRDDRADAMKTVETAIAQFEIAPEELFTAEQIAEAARNFGLIPATRKERVLPPSLTFNGKTHQWTTRALPDEIRTPLFEAFQGGQSVKAFIATPKDAARCAATIARLEKETGAQYGEPWLEELALTRGQIDDALAKLAA
;
A
#
# COMPACT_ATOMS: atom_id res chain seq x y z
N MET A 1 -5.79 -28.31 9.42
CA MET A 1 -5.44 -28.91 10.72
C MET A 1 -4.76 -27.90 11.63
N ALA A 2 -3.58 -27.35 11.29
CA ALA A 2 -2.88 -26.38 12.14
C ALA A 2 -3.73 -25.17 12.60
N LYS A 3 -4.56 -24.58 11.72
CA LYS A 3 -5.45 -23.46 12.06
C LYS A 3 -6.70 -23.81 12.91
N LEU A 4 -6.91 -25.09 13.25
CA LEU A 4 -8.09 -25.58 14.00
C LEU A 4 -7.72 -26.10 15.40
N LEU A 5 -6.42 -26.28 15.64
CA LEU A 5 -5.87 -26.67 16.93
C LEU A 5 -5.32 -25.41 17.61
N THR A 6 -5.36 -25.39 18.95
CA THR A 6 -4.59 -24.41 19.72
C THR A 6 -3.09 -24.67 19.54
N ASP A 7 -2.25 -23.66 19.80
CA ASP A 7 -0.79 -23.81 19.66
C ASP A 7 -0.25 -24.99 20.49
N GLN A 8 -0.82 -25.21 21.68
CA GLN A 8 -0.46 -26.33 22.54
C GLN A 8 -0.92 -27.69 21.98
N GLU A 9 -2.14 -27.78 21.44
CA GLU A 9 -2.64 -29.00 20.79
C GLU A 9 -1.84 -29.32 19.51
N PHE A 10 -1.41 -28.30 18.77
CA PHE A 10 -0.61 -28.47 17.56
C PHE A 10 0.81 -28.97 17.88
N GLN A 11 1.44 -28.43 18.93
CA GLN A 11 2.72 -28.90 19.40
C GLN A 11 2.63 -30.38 19.83
N ARG A 12 1.61 -30.71 20.63
CA ARG A 12 1.37 -32.08 21.10
C ARG A 12 1.07 -33.05 19.94
N PHE A 13 0.24 -32.64 18.99
CA PHE A 13 -0.04 -33.40 17.77
C PHE A 13 1.25 -33.70 16.98
N SER A 14 2.13 -32.70 16.84
CA SER A 14 3.39 -32.84 16.10
C SER A 14 4.34 -33.82 16.79
N GLU A 15 4.45 -33.75 18.12
CA GLU A 15 5.23 -34.71 18.92
C GLU A 15 4.70 -36.15 18.76
N LEU A 16 3.38 -36.33 18.86
CA LEU A 16 2.74 -37.64 18.73
C LEU A 16 2.87 -38.20 17.30
N GLN A 17 2.73 -37.35 16.27
CA GLN A 17 3.00 -37.76 14.89
C GLN A 17 4.46 -38.19 14.68
N GLN A 18 5.41 -37.46 15.27
CA GLN A 18 6.82 -37.83 15.18
C GLN A 18 7.07 -39.18 15.85
N LYS A 19 6.53 -39.41 17.04
CA LYS A 19 6.60 -40.70 17.75
C LYS A 19 5.95 -41.84 16.96
N GLN A 20 4.84 -41.58 16.27
CA GLN A 20 4.18 -42.55 15.41
C GLN A 20 5.06 -42.91 14.21
N ALA A 21 5.68 -41.91 13.57
CA ALA A 21 6.59 -42.11 12.44
C ALA A 21 7.88 -42.85 12.83
N SER A 22 8.37 -42.64 14.05
CA SER A 22 9.51 -43.38 14.60
C SER A 22 9.15 -44.72 15.24
N PHE A 23 7.87 -45.13 15.20
CA PHE A 23 7.37 -46.36 15.84
C PHE A 23 7.67 -46.46 17.35
N THR A 24 7.82 -45.32 18.02
CA THR A 24 8.07 -45.23 19.48
C THR A 24 6.84 -44.81 20.26
N ILE A 25 5.69 -44.68 19.61
CA ILE A 25 4.43 -44.25 20.22
C ILE A 25 3.86 -45.36 21.12
N THR A 26 3.38 -45.00 22.30
CA THR A 26 2.64 -45.95 23.16
C THR A 26 1.17 -46.10 22.71
N PRO A 27 0.46 -47.16 23.10
CA PRO A 27 -0.97 -47.30 22.82
C PRO A 27 -1.80 -46.10 23.30
N GLU A 28 -1.52 -45.59 24.50
CA GLU A 28 -2.21 -44.44 25.09
C GLU A 28 -1.94 -43.16 24.30
N GLU A 29 -0.70 -42.96 23.85
CA GLU A 29 -0.32 -41.84 22.99
C GLU A 29 -0.98 -41.92 21.60
N ALA A 30 -1.18 -43.13 21.08
CA ALA A 30 -1.88 -43.34 19.81
C ALA A 30 -3.40 -43.06 19.94
N ASP A 31 -3.99 -43.36 21.10
CA ASP A 31 -5.37 -42.98 21.41
C ASP A 31 -5.49 -41.45 21.55
N GLU A 32 -4.55 -40.80 22.24
CA GLU A 32 -4.49 -39.34 22.36
C GLU A 32 -4.41 -38.65 20.99
N LEU A 33 -3.57 -39.18 20.08
CA LEU A 33 -3.45 -38.67 18.72
C LEU A 33 -4.78 -38.77 17.96
N ARG A 34 -5.50 -39.90 18.09
CA ARG A 34 -6.83 -40.07 17.47
C ARG A 34 -7.84 -39.07 18.02
N ASP A 35 -7.83 -38.83 19.33
CA ASP A 35 -8.72 -37.86 19.98
C ASP A 35 -8.48 -36.42 19.51
N ILE A 36 -7.21 -36.02 19.37
CA ILE A 36 -6.85 -34.69 18.84
C ILE A 36 -7.37 -34.53 17.41
N VAL A 37 -7.18 -35.55 16.56
CA VAL A 37 -7.67 -35.53 15.18
C VAL A 37 -9.20 -35.45 15.13
N ALA A 38 -9.90 -36.24 15.95
CA ALA A 38 -11.37 -36.23 16.02
C ALA A 38 -11.91 -34.86 16.45
N ARG A 39 -11.28 -34.20 17.44
CA ARG A 39 -11.63 -32.83 17.85
C ARG A 39 -11.39 -31.82 16.73
N ALA A 40 -10.27 -31.94 16.00
CA ALA A 40 -9.98 -31.04 14.89
C ALA A 40 -10.96 -31.20 13.72
N GLN A 41 -11.38 -32.44 13.43
CA GLN A 41 -12.41 -32.72 12.44
C GLN A 41 -13.75 -32.14 12.86
N LYS A 42 -14.19 -32.38 14.10
CA LYS A 42 -15.42 -31.79 14.62
C LYS A 42 -15.41 -30.26 14.53
N LYS A 43 -14.32 -29.59 14.96
CA LYS A 43 -14.17 -28.13 14.82
C LYS A 43 -14.24 -27.66 13.36
N ARG A 44 -13.76 -28.45 12.41
CA ARG A 44 -13.87 -28.14 10.97
C ARG A 44 -15.33 -28.18 10.52
N ASP A 45 -16.04 -29.22 10.91
CA ASP A 45 -17.43 -29.46 10.50
C ASP A 45 -18.35 -28.42 11.15
N ASP A 46 -18.19 -28.16 12.45
CA ASP A 46 -18.91 -27.09 13.18
C ASP A 46 -18.71 -25.72 12.51
N ARG A 47 -17.48 -25.43 12.05
CA ARG A 47 -17.18 -24.17 11.33
C ARG A 47 -17.83 -24.14 9.95
N ALA A 48 -17.88 -25.26 9.24
CA ALA A 48 -18.55 -25.34 7.94
C ALA A 48 -20.07 -25.14 8.09
N ASP A 49 -20.68 -25.73 9.12
CA ASP A 49 -22.10 -25.57 9.43
C ASP A 49 -22.42 -24.12 9.84
N ALA A 50 -21.57 -23.50 10.65
CA ALA A 50 -21.71 -22.09 11.00
C ALA A 50 -21.63 -21.18 9.76
N MET A 51 -20.69 -21.44 8.84
CA MET A 51 -20.58 -20.66 7.59
C MET A 51 -21.83 -20.81 6.74
N LYS A 52 -22.31 -22.04 6.56
CA LYS A 52 -23.54 -22.30 5.80
C LYS A 52 -24.76 -21.62 6.42
N THR A 53 -24.83 -21.56 7.74
CA THR A 53 -25.88 -20.86 8.47
C THR A 53 -25.85 -19.35 8.18
N VAL A 54 -24.64 -18.75 8.20
CA VAL A 54 -24.45 -17.33 7.86
C VAL A 54 -24.83 -17.07 6.39
N GLU A 55 -24.38 -17.90 5.46
CA GLU A 55 -24.74 -17.77 4.03
C GLU A 55 -26.26 -17.87 3.82
N THR A 56 -26.91 -18.80 4.50
CA THR A 56 -28.37 -18.97 4.45
C THR A 56 -29.08 -17.72 5.00
N ALA A 57 -28.60 -17.16 6.11
CA ALA A 57 -29.16 -15.95 6.68
C ALA A 57 -28.99 -14.74 5.75
N ILE A 58 -27.81 -14.56 5.15
CA ILE A 58 -27.55 -13.49 4.17
C ILE A 58 -28.54 -13.59 2.99
N ALA A 59 -28.75 -14.79 2.46
CA ALA A 59 -29.70 -15.02 1.37
C ALA A 59 -31.16 -14.80 1.79
N GLN A 60 -31.55 -15.28 2.98
CA GLN A 60 -32.92 -15.17 3.49
C GLN A 60 -33.33 -13.71 3.75
N PHE A 61 -32.41 -12.90 4.25
CA PHE A 61 -32.66 -11.50 4.60
C PHE A 61 -32.23 -10.53 3.50
N GLU A 62 -31.80 -11.02 2.34
CA GLU A 62 -31.35 -10.22 1.20
C GLU A 62 -30.29 -9.17 1.58
N ILE A 63 -29.40 -9.52 2.53
CA ILE A 63 -28.41 -8.58 3.06
C ILE A 63 -27.38 -8.27 1.97
N ALA A 64 -27.23 -6.98 1.65
CA ALA A 64 -26.26 -6.55 0.66
C ALA A 64 -24.83 -6.58 1.26
N PRO A 65 -23.78 -6.88 0.46
CA PRO A 65 -22.40 -6.85 0.95
C PRO A 65 -21.98 -5.51 1.57
N GLU A 66 -22.58 -4.41 1.10
CA GLU A 66 -22.39 -3.03 1.58
C GLU A 66 -22.84 -2.84 3.04
N GLU A 67 -23.78 -3.65 3.51
CA GLU A 67 -24.32 -3.61 4.86
C GLU A 67 -23.44 -4.39 5.86
N LEU A 68 -22.65 -5.33 5.34
CA LEU A 68 -21.76 -6.18 6.14
C LEU A 68 -20.32 -5.67 6.19
N PHE A 69 -19.89 -4.99 5.13
CA PHE A 69 -18.50 -4.58 4.96
C PHE A 69 -18.39 -3.12 4.54
N THR A 70 -17.39 -2.44 5.10
CA THR A 70 -17.02 -1.10 4.65
C THR A 70 -16.42 -1.15 3.24
N ALA A 71 -16.50 -0.04 2.52
CA ALA A 71 -15.88 0.09 1.20
C ALA A 71 -14.37 -0.21 1.21
N GLU A 72 -13.68 0.08 2.33
CA GLU A 72 -12.26 -0.20 2.49
C GLU A 72 -11.98 -1.70 2.59
N GLN A 73 -12.78 -2.45 3.36
CA GLN A 73 -12.68 -3.91 3.48
C GLN A 73 -12.97 -4.60 2.15
N ILE A 74 -13.97 -4.12 1.41
CA ILE A 74 -14.29 -4.63 0.06
C ILE A 74 -13.13 -4.36 -0.90
N ALA A 75 -12.56 -3.15 -0.86
CA ALA A 75 -11.41 -2.80 -1.69
C ALA A 75 -10.16 -3.62 -1.34
N GLU A 76 -9.91 -3.87 -0.06
CA GLU A 76 -8.80 -4.71 0.39
C GLU A 76 -8.98 -6.16 -0.09
N ALA A 77 -10.17 -6.73 0.09
CA ALA A 77 -10.48 -8.06 -0.43
C ALA A 77 -10.27 -8.11 -1.96
N ALA A 78 -10.79 -7.12 -2.70
CA ALA A 78 -10.62 -7.04 -4.15
C ALA A 78 -9.14 -6.97 -4.58
N ARG A 79 -8.26 -6.30 -3.81
CA ARG A 79 -6.81 -6.31 -4.05
C ARG A 79 -6.19 -7.68 -3.80
N ASN A 80 -6.55 -8.31 -2.68
CA ASN A 80 -6.03 -9.62 -2.29
C ASN A 80 -6.42 -10.73 -3.28
N PHE A 81 -7.58 -10.60 -3.93
CA PHE A 81 -8.05 -11.50 -4.97
C PHE A 81 -7.65 -11.06 -6.40
N GLY A 82 -6.88 -9.99 -6.55
CA GLY A 82 -6.38 -9.53 -7.85
C GLY A 82 -7.45 -8.94 -8.78
N LEU A 83 -8.62 -8.59 -8.26
CA LEU A 83 -9.70 -7.94 -9.00
C LEU A 83 -9.39 -6.48 -9.30
N ILE A 84 -8.58 -5.84 -8.43
CA ILE A 84 -8.04 -4.49 -8.62
C ILE A 84 -6.55 -4.45 -8.26
N PRO A 85 -5.77 -3.47 -8.77
CA PRO A 85 -4.34 -3.38 -8.50
C PRO A 85 -4.00 -3.36 -7.00
N ALA A 86 -3.02 -4.18 -6.61
CA ALA A 86 -2.61 -4.39 -5.21
C ALA A 86 -2.13 -3.10 -4.51
N THR A 87 -1.63 -2.13 -5.28
CA THR A 87 -1.33 -0.79 -4.78
C THR A 87 -2.27 0.21 -5.43
N ARG A 88 -2.85 1.09 -4.61
CA ARG A 88 -3.42 2.34 -5.12
C ARG A 88 -2.24 3.07 -5.75
N LYS A 89 -2.09 3.00 -7.09
CA LYS A 89 -1.23 3.93 -7.80
C LYS A 89 -1.81 5.31 -7.54
N GLU A 90 -1.29 5.99 -6.54
CA GLU A 90 -1.49 7.42 -6.39
C GLU A 90 -0.95 8.02 -7.67
N ARG A 91 -1.86 8.36 -8.60
CA ARG A 91 -1.49 9.05 -9.83
C ARG A 91 -1.09 10.46 -9.40
N VAL A 92 0.16 10.61 -8.97
CA VAL A 92 0.78 11.93 -8.82
C VAL A 92 0.76 12.51 -10.21
N LEU A 93 -0.12 13.47 -10.41
CA LEU A 93 -0.22 14.19 -11.67
C LEU A 93 1.12 14.89 -11.90
N PRO A 94 1.59 14.97 -13.16
CA PRO A 94 2.87 15.58 -13.44
C PRO A 94 2.91 17.02 -12.94
N PRO A 95 4.11 17.51 -12.56
CA PRO A 95 4.32 18.92 -12.29
C PRO A 95 3.78 19.79 -13.41
N SER A 96 3.12 20.89 -13.03
CA SER A 96 2.54 21.82 -13.98
C SER A 96 3.08 23.21 -13.70
N LEU A 97 3.59 23.85 -14.75
CA LEU A 97 4.18 25.17 -14.69
C LEU A 97 3.38 26.16 -15.52
N THR A 98 3.39 27.43 -15.16
CA THR A 98 2.76 28.51 -15.91
C THR A 98 3.79 29.60 -16.21
N PHE A 99 3.87 30.01 -17.48
CA PHE A 99 4.73 31.12 -17.92
C PHE A 99 4.05 31.87 -19.06
N ASN A 100 4.04 33.21 -19.01
CA ASN A 100 3.37 34.07 -20.00
C ASN A 100 1.92 33.65 -20.33
N GLY A 101 1.16 33.23 -19.32
CA GLY A 101 -0.23 32.78 -19.46
C GLY A 101 -0.42 31.40 -20.10
N LYS A 102 0.66 30.68 -20.42
CA LYS A 102 0.61 29.31 -20.92
C LYS A 102 0.94 28.32 -19.80
N THR A 103 0.18 27.23 -19.73
CA THR A 103 0.44 26.13 -18.79
C THR A 103 1.15 24.98 -19.50
N HIS A 104 2.27 24.54 -18.93
CA HIS A 104 3.11 23.46 -19.42
C HIS A 104 3.08 22.29 -18.42
N GLN A 105 2.84 21.07 -18.92
CA GLN A 105 2.97 19.86 -18.11
C GLN A 105 4.40 19.34 -18.22
N TRP A 106 5.13 19.33 -17.12
CA TRP A 106 6.49 18.80 -17.05
C TRP A 106 6.43 17.28 -16.90
N THR A 107 6.32 16.61 -18.05
CA THR A 107 6.27 15.14 -18.16
C THR A 107 7.69 14.58 -18.33
N THR A 108 7.87 13.49 -19.09
CA THR A 108 9.19 12.90 -19.36
C THR A 108 10.01 13.69 -20.38
N ARG A 109 9.38 14.60 -21.13
CA ARG A 109 10.08 15.48 -22.10
C ARG A 109 10.60 16.73 -21.40
N ALA A 110 11.72 17.24 -21.90
CA ALA A 110 12.25 18.53 -21.49
C ALA A 110 11.21 19.64 -21.71
N LEU A 111 11.20 20.61 -20.80
CA LEU A 111 10.38 21.81 -20.96
C LEU A 111 10.85 22.64 -22.18
N PRO A 112 9.95 23.38 -22.84
CA PRO A 112 10.32 24.37 -23.84
C PRO A 112 11.33 25.38 -23.26
N ASP A 113 12.31 25.79 -24.07
CA ASP A 113 13.36 26.72 -23.63
C ASP A 113 12.80 28.06 -23.12
N GLU A 114 11.65 28.50 -23.66
CA GLU A 114 10.95 29.71 -23.25
C GLU A 114 10.59 29.75 -21.75
N ILE A 115 10.33 28.60 -21.13
CA ILE A 115 10.05 28.49 -19.69
C ILE A 115 11.22 27.87 -18.93
N ARG A 116 11.96 26.95 -19.56
CA ARG A 116 13.09 26.24 -18.93
C ARG A 116 14.19 27.20 -18.52
N THR A 117 14.61 28.10 -19.42
CA THR A 117 15.71 29.04 -19.16
C THR A 117 15.40 29.97 -17.97
N PRO A 118 14.30 30.74 -17.96
CA PRO A 118 14.01 31.65 -16.83
C PRO A 118 13.74 30.89 -15.52
N LEU A 119 13.15 29.69 -15.59
CA LEU A 119 12.94 28.85 -14.41
C LEU A 119 14.27 28.39 -13.79
N PHE A 120 15.20 27.94 -14.64
CA PHE A 120 16.49 27.41 -14.18
C PHE A 120 17.38 28.53 -13.65
N GLU A 121 17.37 29.69 -14.31
CA GLU A 121 18.06 30.88 -13.82
C GLU A 121 17.52 31.34 -12.46
N ALA A 122 16.21 31.38 -12.27
CA ALA A 122 15.61 31.70 -10.97
C ALA A 122 15.99 30.67 -9.89
N PHE A 123 15.92 29.38 -10.23
CA PHE A 123 16.24 28.29 -9.31
C PHE A 123 17.72 28.30 -8.89
N GLN A 124 18.65 28.35 -9.86
CA GLN A 124 20.09 28.39 -9.62
C GLN A 124 20.54 29.70 -8.99
N GLY A 125 19.83 30.81 -9.27
CA GLY A 125 20.03 32.11 -8.63
C GLY A 125 19.52 32.18 -7.18
N GLY A 126 18.97 31.09 -6.63
CA GLY A 126 18.48 31.03 -5.26
C GLY A 126 17.18 31.81 -5.02
N GLN A 127 16.38 32.02 -6.07
CA GLN A 127 15.11 32.75 -6.03
C GLN A 127 13.91 31.81 -5.86
N SER A 128 12.76 32.36 -5.47
CA SER A 128 11.51 31.59 -5.41
C SER A 128 11.04 31.20 -6.83
N VAL A 129 10.70 29.91 -7.02
CA VAL A 129 10.10 29.40 -8.27
C VAL A 129 8.58 29.27 -8.18
N LYS A 130 7.98 29.67 -7.05
CA LYS A 130 6.53 29.55 -6.81
C LYS A 130 5.68 30.19 -7.91
N ALA A 131 6.13 31.32 -8.46
CA ALA A 131 5.45 32.02 -9.55
C ALA A 131 5.32 31.17 -10.83
N PHE A 132 6.24 30.21 -11.03
CA PHE A 132 6.18 29.28 -12.15
C PHE A 132 5.27 28.08 -11.86
N ILE A 133 4.98 27.75 -10.61
CA ILE A 133 4.19 26.56 -10.27
C ILE A 133 2.70 26.86 -10.45
N ALA A 134 2.03 26.10 -11.32
CA ALA A 134 0.59 26.30 -11.60
C ALA A 134 -0.30 25.92 -10.41
N THR A 135 0.16 25.01 -9.56
CA THR A 135 -0.60 24.46 -8.42
C THR A 135 0.19 24.59 -7.12
N PRO A 136 0.47 25.81 -6.64
CA PRO A 136 1.37 26.03 -5.49
C PRO A 136 0.81 25.50 -4.16
N LYS A 137 -0.49 25.15 -4.11
CA LYS A 137 -1.16 24.55 -2.95
C LYS A 137 -1.10 23.02 -2.92
N ASP A 138 -0.66 22.38 -4.00
CA ASP A 138 -0.54 20.92 -4.11
C ASP A 138 0.88 20.51 -3.71
N ALA A 139 1.06 20.18 -2.42
CA ALA A 139 2.37 19.86 -1.85
C ALA A 139 3.08 18.71 -2.58
N ALA A 140 2.33 17.69 -3.03
CA ALA A 140 2.92 16.57 -3.75
C ALA A 140 3.47 16.99 -5.12
N ARG A 141 2.75 17.83 -5.86
CA ARG A 141 3.23 18.38 -7.13
C ARG A 141 4.36 19.38 -6.95
N CYS A 142 4.29 20.23 -5.92
CA CYS A 142 5.36 21.15 -5.60
C CYS A 142 6.64 20.37 -5.27
N ALA A 143 6.58 19.35 -4.41
CA ALA A 143 7.70 18.48 -4.10
C ALA A 143 8.27 17.79 -5.34
N ALA A 144 7.40 17.27 -6.23
CA ALA A 144 7.83 16.67 -7.50
C ALA A 144 8.46 17.70 -8.47
N THR A 145 8.04 18.96 -8.41
CA THR A 145 8.61 20.04 -9.23
C THR A 145 10.03 20.38 -8.74
N ILE A 146 10.19 20.59 -7.44
CA ILE A 146 11.47 20.91 -6.82
C ILE A 146 12.45 19.74 -6.99
N ALA A 147 12.03 18.50 -6.74
CA ALA A 147 12.86 17.32 -6.96
C ALA A 147 13.39 17.22 -8.40
N ARG A 148 12.56 17.55 -9.41
CA ARG A 148 13.02 17.60 -10.81
C ARG A 148 14.03 18.73 -11.05
N LEU A 149 13.79 19.90 -10.49
CA LEU A 149 14.71 21.03 -10.60
C LEU A 149 16.07 20.70 -9.96
N GLU A 150 16.10 20.09 -8.78
CA GLU A 150 17.34 19.66 -8.13
C GLU A 150 18.08 18.62 -8.99
N LYS A 151 17.34 17.66 -9.57
CA LYS A 151 17.91 16.64 -10.46
C LYS A 151 18.48 17.23 -11.77
N GLU A 152 17.79 18.17 -12.39
CA GLU A 152 18.19 18.71 -13.71
C GLU A 152 19.23 19.85 -13.60
N THR A 153 19.23 20.61 -12.51
CA THR A 153 20.15 21.74 -12.32
C THR A 153 21.37 21.42 -11.45
N GLY A 154 21.29 20.36 -10.64
CA GLY A 154 22.29 20.02 -9.62
C GLY A 154 22.35 21.00 -8.44
N ALA A 155 21.50 22.03 -8.41
CA ALA A 155 21.39 22.97 -7.32
C ALA A 155 20.35 22.50 -6.29
N GLN A 156 20.53 22.87 -5.03
CA GLN A 156 19.59 22.56 -3.96
C GLN A 156 18.67 23.74 -3.70
N TYR A 157 17.37 23.49 -3.54
CA TYR A 157 16.40 24.54 -3.26
C TYR A 157 16.55 25.03 -1.81
N GLY A 158 16.52 26.35 -1.61
CA GLY A 158 16.75 26.95 -0.30
C GLY A 158 15.62 26.66 0.69
N GLU A 159 15.97 26.40 1.96
CA GLU A 159 15.02 26.14 3.05
C GLU A 159 13.91 27.21 3.19
N PRO A 160 14.21 28.53 3.10
CA PRO A 160 13.17 29.56 3.20
C PRO A 160 12.09 29.45 2.12
N TRP A 161 12.44 28.90 0.95
CA TRP A 161 11.51 28.73 -0.15
C TRP A 161 10.75 27.40 -0.09
N LEU A 162 11.29 26.39 0.59
CA LEU A 162 10.55 25.18 0.93
C LEU A 162 9.41 25.51 1.90
N GLU A 163 9.68 26.33 2.92
CA GLU A 163 8.65 26.83 3.84
C GLU A 163 7.57 27.63 3.08
N GLU A 164 7.95 28.43 2.07
CA GLU A 164 7.02 29.19 1.24
C GLU A 164 6.01 28.32 0.45
N LEU A 165 6.42 27.08 0.13
CA LEU A 165 5.60 26.07 -0.55
C LEU A 165 4.96 25.08 0.43
N ALA A 166 5.12 25.28 1.74
CA ALA A 166 4.71 24.37 2.80
C ALA A 166 5.27 22.94 2.60
N LEU A 167 6.53 22.86 2.18
CA LEU A 167 7.26 21.62 1.93
C LEU A 167 8.31 21.36 3.00
N THR A 168 8.61 20.08 3.21
CA THR A 168 9.75 19.64 4.01
C THR A 168 10.82 19.00 3.11
N ARG A 169 12.09 19.02 3.55
CA ARG A 169 13.18 18.37 2.82
C ARG A 169 12.91 16.88 2.54
N GLY A 170 12.35 16.16 3.52
CA GLY A 170 12.00 14.75 3.36
C GLY A 170 11.00 14.49 2.21
N GLN A 171 10.05 15.41 1.97
CA GLN A 171 9.13 15.28 0.82
C GLN A 171 9.85 15.44 -0.53
N ILE A 172 10.92 16.23 -0.59
CA ILE A 172 11.76 16.37 -1.79
C ILE A 172 12.58 15.11 -2.00
N ASP A 173 13.19 14.59 -0.94
CA ASP A 173 14.01 13.37 -0.99
C ASP A 173 13.19 12.15 -1.43
N ASP A 174 11.97 11.99 -0.90
CA ASP A 174 11.02 10.96 -1.32
C ASP A 174 10.62 11.09 -2.79
N ALA A 175 10.44 12.33 -3.27
CA ALA A 175 10.12 12.59 -4.66
C ALA A 175 11.32 12.34 -5.59
N LEU A 176 12.54 12.67 -5.16
CA LEU A 176 13.79 12.37 -5.87
C LEU A 176 14.00 10.87 -6.02
N ALA A 177 13.78 10.09 -4.96
CA ALA A 177 13.87 8.64 -5.01
C ALA A 177 12.91 8.03 -6.05
N LYS A 178 11.68 8.56 -6.15
CA LYS A 178 10.69 8.14 -7.16
C LYS A 178 11.05 8.53 -8.60
N LEU A 179 11.90 9.53 -8.80
CA LEU A 179 12.41 9.92 -10.12
C LEU A 179 13.63 9.11 -10.57
N ALA A 180 14.27 8.37 -9.66
CA ALA A 180 15.41 7.51 -9.93
C ALA A 180 15.02 6.05 -10.25
N ALA A 181 13.81 5.64 -9.85
CA ALA A 181 13.19 4.35 -10.18
C ALA A 181 12.50 4.38 -11.55
#